data_AF-Q608X2-F1
#
_entry.id   AF-Q608X2-F1
#
_cell.length_a   1.000
_cell.length_b   1.000
_cell.length_c   1.000
_cell.angle_alpha   90.00
_cell.angle_beta   90.00
_cell.angle_gamma   90.00
#
_symmetry.space_group_name_H-M   'P 1'
#
loop_
_entity.id
_entity.type
_entity.pdbx_description
1 polymer ?
#
loop_
_entity_poly.entity_id
_entity_poly.type
_entity_poly.pdbx_seq_one_letter_code
_entity_poly.pdbx_strand_id
1 'polypeptide(L)'
;MTAFLRQPHHRYQDPLARIWIACAENVGFRIARSSEVYASTDGQGTILIGSDDLLDPDDSLAQMIFHELCHALVEGEAGEAQVDWGLDNTSNRHLWREHACLRLQAYLADGVGLRDFFAPTTDFRVKFWPTLGDDPMTAPSDRGGRREPSCVAARLAAWRASQPRWAPHLQAALAATAAIAGVVPRHIRSDDAGEERMTSLWSTVVPPPPLHPAGHAAVARYPADKGCASCAWSYVARQGIRCRHAPKVRLAPDAPACMRWEPAKDLDCLTCGACCREAYQAVELSTREPLVRLHPDLVVVAGKRRKLRRDGERCAALTGGNDPAQSYACRIYEDRPRTCRDFTPGSANCLDARRRVGLSL
;
A
#
# COMPACT_ATOMS: atom_id res chain seq x y z
N MET A 1 30.38 -36.25 -40.60
CA MET A 1 29.45 -35.33 -39.92
C MET A 1 30.25 -34.12 -39.48
N THR A 2 30.18 -33.03 -40.24
CA THR A 2 30.80 -31.76 -39.87
C THR A 2 30.16 -31.29 -38.57
N ALA A 3 30.96 -31.16 -37.52
CA ALA A 3 30.52 -30.59 -36.25
C ALA A 3 29.89 -29.22 -36.55
N PHE A 4 28.61 -29.07 -36.23
CA PHE A 4 27.95 -27.77 -36.28
C PHE A 4 28.63 -26.89 -35.22
N LEU A 5 29.67 -26.14 -35.60
CA LEU A 5 30.43 -25.23 -34.74
C LEU A 5 29.67 -23.91 -34.53
N ARG A 6 28.38 -23.99 -34.18
CA ARG A 6 27.66 -22.80 -33.72
C ARG A 6 28.09 -22.53 -32.28
N GLN A 7 28.72 -21.38 -32.04
CA GLN A 7 29.01 -20.87 -30.69
C GLN A 7 27.98 -19.80 -30.32
N PRO A 8 27.05 -20.06 -29.38
CA PRO A 8 26.11 -19.06 -28.94
C PRO A 8 26.83 -17.91 -28.20
N HIS A 9 26.66 -16.67 -28.68
CA HIS A 9 27.19 -15.46 -28.02
C HIS A 9 26.13 -14.69 -27.22
N HIS A 10 24.86 -15.07 -27.35
CA HIS A 10 23.74 -14.41 -26.70
C HIS A 10 22.87 -15.46 -26.01
N ARG A 11 22.35 -15.12 -24.84
CA ARG A 11 21.39 -15.94 -24.09
C ARG A 11 20.02 -15.26 -24.15
N TYR A 12 18.98 -16.02 -24.48
CA TYR A 12 17.62 -15.54 -24.33
C TYR A 12 17.32 -15.32 -22.85
N GLN A 13 16.63 -14.22 -22.55
CA GLN A 13 16.18 -13.89 -21.21
C GLN A 13 14.69 -13.57 -21.29
N ASP A 14 13.93 -14.10 -20.33
CA ASP A 14 12.51 -13.78 -20.20
C ASP A 14 12.32 -12.25 -20.11
N PRO A 15 11.54 -11.63 -21.02
CA PRO A 15 11.26 -10.20 -20.96
C PRO A 15 10.67 -9.76 -19.61
N LEU A 16 9.86 -10.60 -18.96
CA LEU A 16 9.24 -10.26 -17.69
C LEU A 16 10.27 -10.21 -16.56
N ALA A 17 11.12 -11.24 -16.46
CA ALA A 17 12.28 -11.23 -15.59
C ALA A 17 13.15 -9.97 -15.77
N ARG A 18 13.45 -9.58 -17.02
CA ARG A 18 14.25 -8.38 -17.33
C ARG A 18 13.63 -7.10 -16.77
N ILE A 19 12.31 -6.94 -16.94
CA ILE A 19 11.56 -5.77 -16.46
C ILE A 19 11.65 -5.67 -14.94
N TRP A 20 11.41 -6.77 -14.24
CA TRP A 20 11.34 -6.77 -12.78
C TRP A 20 12.72 -6.73 -12.11
N ILE A 21 13.75 -7.35 -12.70
CA ILE A 21 15.14 -7.17 -12.27
C ILE A 21 15.52 -5.69 -12.38
N ALA A 22 15.26 -5.05 -13.52
CA ALA A 22 15.53 -3.62 -13.70
C ALA A 22 14.73 -2.75 -12.72
N CYS A 23 13.48 -3.12 -12.40
CA CYS A 23 12.70 -2.44 -11.38
C CYS A 23 13.39 -2.50 -10.01
N ALA A 24 13.80 -3.70 -9.57
CA ALA A 24 14.49 -3.90 -8.31
C ALA A 24 15.82 -3.12 -8.25
N GLU A 25 16.64 -3.19 -9.31
CA GLU A 25 17.91 -2.49 -9.42
C GLU A 25 17.75 -0.96 -9.31
N ASN A 26 16.77 -0.40 -10.00
CA ASN A 26 16.50 1.04 -9.96
C ASN A 26 16.01 1.52 -8.59
N VAL A 27 15.33 0.66 -7.82
CA VAL A 27 14.93 0.94 -6.44
C VAL A 27 16.10 0.81 -5.45
N GLY A 28 17.15 0.07 -5.83
CA GLY A 28 18.38 -0.13 -5.07
C GLY A 28 18.62 -1.56 -4.59
N PHE A 29 17.94 -2.56 -5.16
CA PHE A 29 18.14 -3.98 -4.83
C PHE A 29 18.82 -4.75 -5.95
N ARG A 30 19.70 -5.68 -5.61
CA ARG A 30 20.26 -6.66 -6.54
C ARG A 30 19.48 -7.96 -6.45
N ILE A 31 19.10 -8.51 -7.60
CA ILE A 31 18.49 -9.84 -7.66
C ILE A 31 19.57 -10.90 -7.91
N ALA A 32 19.59 -11.95 -7.09
CA ALA A 32 20.45 -13.11 -7.29
C ALA A 32 19.62 -14.40 -7.29
N ARG A 33 19.92 -15.31 -8.22
CA ARG A 33 19.25 -16.63 -8.28
C ARG A 33 19.94 -17.59 -7.32
N SER A 34 19.18 -18.39 -6.60
CA SER A 34 19.71 -19.36 -5.62
C SER A 34 19.03 -20.72 -5.78
N SER A 35 19.78 -21.81 -5.62
CA SER A 35 19.23 -23.17 -5.56
C SER A 35 18.97 -23.64 -4.12
N GLU A 36 19.12 -22.76 -3.13
CA GLU A 36 19.05 -23.11 -1.70
C GLU A 36 17.86 -22.48 -0.98
N VAL A 37 17.32 -21.38 -1.51
CA VAL A 37 16.23 -20.62 -0.88
C VAL A 37 15.16 -20.30 -1.90
N TYR A 38 13.91 -20.36 -1.46
CA TYR A 38 12.77 -20.03 -2.32
C TYR A 38 12.65 -18.51 -2.54
N ALA A 39 12.70 -17.73 -1.44
CA ALA A 39 12.93 -16.29 -1.44
C ALA A 39 13.59 -15.88 -0.12
N SER A 40 14.51 -14.92 -0.16
CA SER A 40 15.18 -14.37 1.01
C SER A 40 15.82 -13.02 0.70
N THR A 41 16.12 -12.22 1.72
CA THR A 41 16.99 -11.04 1.59
C THR A 41 18.13 -11.12 2.60
N ASP A 42 19.31 -10.67 2.19
CA ASP A 42 20.49 -10.63 3.07
C ASP A 42 20.49 -9.41 4.04
N GLY A 43 19.52 -8.51 3.90
CA GLY A 43 19.48 -7.24 4.64
C GLY A 43 20.57 -6.24 4.24
N GLN A 44 21.31 -6.52 3.17
CA GLN A 44 22.43 -5.74 2.64
C GLN A 44 22.21 -5.34 1.17
N GLY A 45 20.97 -5.44 0.69
CA GLY A 45 20.56 -5.03 -0.65
C GLY A 45 20.54 -6.14 -1.69
N THR A 46 20.75 -7.41 -1.33
CA THR A 46 20.50 -8.55 -2.24
C THR A 46 19.19 -9.25 -1.87
N ILE A 47 18.32 -9.42 -2.86
CA ILE A 47 17.19 -10.34 -2.80
C ILE A 47 17.59 -11.63 -3.53
N LEU A 48 17.54 -12.76 -2.81
CA LEU A 48 17.78 -14.10 -3.31
C LEU A 48 16.45 -14.73 -3.70
N ILE A 49 16.34 -15.24 -4.93
CA ILE A 49 15.12 -15.88 -5.43
C ILE A 49 15.47 -17.26 -6.01
N GLY A 50 14.70 -18.27 -5.61
CA GLY A 50 14.84 -19.67 -6.00
C GLY A 50 14.93 -19.88 -7.50
N SER A 51 15.90 -20.67 -7.96
CA SER A 51 16.08 -21.08 -9.36
C SER A 51 14.86 -21.82 -9.89
N ASP A 52 14.78 -21.95 -11.21
CA ASP A 52 13.56 -22.42 -11.89
C ASP A 52 13.17 -23.86 -11.49
N ASP A 53 14.10 -24.65 -10.94
CA ASP A 53 13.87 -25.97 -10.37
C ASP A 53 13.23 -25.98 -8.97
N LEU A 54 13.26 -24.85 -8.26
CA LEU A 54 12.61 -24.67 -6.95
C LEU A 54 11.22 -24.04 -7.05
N LEU A 55 10.92 -23.37 -8.17
CA LEU A 55 9.68 -22.63 -8.36
C LEU A 55 8.57 -23.56 -8.88
N ASP A 56 7.34 -23.35 -8.40
CA ASP A 56 6.17 -24.09 -8.89
C ASP A 56 5.85 -23.71 -10.34
N PRO A 57 5.12 -24.55 -11.12
CA PRO A 57 4.88 -24.28 -12.53
C PRO A 57 4.12 -22.99 -12.86
N ASP A 58 3.41 -22.40 -11.89
CA ASP A 58 2.69 -21.13 -12.02
C ASP A 58 3.39 -19.95 -11.31
N ASP A 59 4.66 -20.13 -10.99
CA ASP A 59 5.55 -19.09 -10.50
C ASP A 59 6.39 -18.48 -11.61
N SER A 60 6.69 -17.20 -11.46
CA SER A 60 7.62 -16.49 -12.32
C SER A 60 8.57 -15.64 -11.48
N LEU A 61 9.77 -15.43 -11.99
CA LEU A 61 10.73 -14.52 -11.36
C LEU A 61 10.14 -13.11 -11.18
N ALA A 62 9.29 -12.66 -12.10
CA ALA A 62 8.57 -11.39 -11.98
C ALA A 62 7.63 -11.36 -10.76
N GLN A 63 6.82 -12.41 -10.54
CA GLN A 63 5.97 -12.54 -9.35
C GLN A 63 6.80 -12.51 -8.07
N MET A 64 7.88 -13.28 -8.03
CA MET A 64 8.76 -13.35 -6.86
C MET A 64 9.40 -12.00 -6.54
N ILE A 65 9.96 -11.30 -7.54
CA ILE A 65 10.54 -9.97 -7.31
C ILE A 65 9.47 -8.99 -6.84
N PHE A 66 8.29 -8.97 -7.47
CA PHE A 66 7.24 -8.05 -7.09
C PHE A 66 6.77 -8.26 -5.64
N HIS A 67 6.66 -9.51 -5.22
CA HIS A 67 6.34 -9.89 -3.85
C HIS A 67 7.39 -9.39 -2.85
N GLU A 68 8.67 -9.64 -3.10
CA GLU A 68 9.76 -9.17 -2.24
C GLU A 68 9.85 -7.64 -2.17
N LEU A 69 9.57 -6.95 -3.28
CA LEU A 69 9.46 -5.48 -3.28
C LEU A 69 8.26 -5.00 -2.44
N CYS A 70 7.16 -5.75 -2.40
CA CYS A 70 6.04 -5.45 -1.51
C CYS A 70 6.41 -5.65 -0.04
N HIS A 71 7.22 -6.65 0.31
CA HIS A 71 7.78 -6.80 1.65
C HIS A 71 8.65 -5.62 2.06
N ALA A 72 9.62 -5.23 1.22
CA ALA A 72 10.44 -4.04 1.46
C ALA A 72 9.58 -2.79 1.73
N LEU A 73 8.50 -2.60 0.96
CA LEU A 73 7.56 -1.49 1.16
C LEU A 73 6.78 -1.59 2.48
N VAL A 74 6.36 -2.78 2.91
CA VAL A 74 5.60 -2.99 4.15
C VAL A 74 6.49 -2.80 5.38
N GLU A 75 7.66 -3.42 5.38
CA GLU A 75 8.59 -3.38 6.51
C GLU A 75 9.36 -2.05 6.57
N GLY A 76 9.51 -1.37 5.44
CA GLY A 76 10.18 -0.08 5.32
C GLY A 76 11.69 -0.18 5.57
N GLU A 77 12.35 0.98 5.64
CA GLU A 77 13.83 1.07 5.72
C GLU A 77 14.44 0.27 6.88
N ALA A 78 13.74 0.17 8.02
CA ALA A 78 14.20 -0.62 9.15
C ALA A 78 14.20 -2.13 8.86
N GLY A 79 13.23 -2.62 8.09
CA GLY A 79 13.17 -4.01 7.65
C GLY A 79 14.10 -4.31 6.47
N GLU A 80 14.31 -3.35 5.57
CA GLU A 80 15.27 -3.50 4.45
C GLU A 80 16.70 -3.82 4.93
N ALA A 81 17.06 -3.37 6.14
CA ALA A 81 18.35 -3.62 6.77
C ALA A 81 18.43 -4.95 7.57
N GLN A 82 17.42 -5.81 7.45
CA GLN A 82 17.32 -7.08 8.18
C GLN A 82 17.24 -8.25 7.21
N VAL A 83 17.81 -9.38 7.62
CA VAL A 83 17.62 -10.66 6.93
C VAL A 83 16.14 -11.00 6.92
N ASP A 84 15.63 -11.46 5.77
CA ASP A 84 14.21 -11.77 5.54
C ASP A 84 13.26 -10.66 6.01
N TRP A 85 13.66 -9.40 5.82
CA TRP A 85 12.91 -8.20 6.21
C TRP A 85 12.65 -8.08 7.72
N GLY A 86 13.36 -8.88 8.54
CA GLY A 86 13.11 -9.01 9.97
C GLY A 86 11.89 -9.87 10.30
N LEU A 87 11.41 -10.66 9.33
CA LEU A 87 10.30 -11.58 9.49
C LEU A 87 10.75 -12.91 10.12
N ASP A 88 9.79 -13.58 10.75
CA ASP A 88 10.02 -14.87 11.42
C ASP A 88 9.27 -15.89 10.59
N ASN A 89 10.02 -16.68 9.83
CA ASN A 89 9.48 -17.69 8.92
C ASN A 89 9.19 -19.02 9.63
N THR A 90 9.41 -19.10 10.94
CA THR A 90 9.24 -20.33 11.73
C THR A 90 7.98 -20.32 12.59
N SER A 91 7.29 -19.18 12.70
CA SER A 91 6.08 -19.02 13.51
C SER A 91 5.03 -18.15 12.85
N ASN A 92 3.79 -18.23 13.34
CA ASN A 92 2.69 -17.38 12.86
C ASN A 92 2.75 -15.93 13.38
N ARG A 93 3.81 -15.54 14.11
CA ARG A 93 3.92 -14.21 14.74
C ARG A 93 3.82 -13.07 13.72
N HIS A 94 4.39 -13.26 12.53
CA HIS A 94 4.44 -12.24 11.49
C HIS A 94 3.43 -12.48 10.36
N LEU A 95 2.45 -13.37 10.56
CA LEU A 95 1.41 -13.68 9.58
C LEU A 95 0.62 -12.44 9.10
N TRP A 96 0.36 -11.48 9.98
CA TRP A 96 -0.36 -10.26 9.61
C TRP A 96 0.48 -9.34 8.70
N ARG A 97 1.82 -9.43 8.75
CA ARG A 97 2.72 -8.67 7.89
C ARG A 97 2.76 -9.25 6.48
N GLU A 98 2.74 -10.57 6.39
CA GLU A 98 2.51 -11.29 5.14
C GLU A 98 1.18 -10.87 4.50
N HIS A 99 0.09 -10.87 5.28
CA HIS A 99 -1.19 -10.36 4.79
C HIS A 99 -1.12 -8.89 4.32
N ALA A 100 -0.29 -8.05 4.95
CA ALA A 100 -0.10 -6.66 4.53
C ALA A 100 0.63 -6.57 3.18
N CYS A 101 1.64 -7.41 2.96
CA CYS A 101 2.35 -7.57 1.70
C CYS A 101 1.37 -7.95 0.59
N LEU A 102 0.56 -8.98 0.82
CA LEU A 102 -0.41 -9.47 -0.16
C LEU A 102 -1.53 -8.45 -0.47
N ARG A 103 -1.96 -7.67 0.52
CA ARG A 103 -2.91 -6.57 0.28
C ARG A 103 -2.32 -5.46 -0.59
N LEU A 104 -1.06 -5.09 -0.35
CA LEU A 104 -0.36 -4.12 -1.17
C LEU A 104 -0.16 -4.64 -2.61
N GLN A 105 0.27 -5.90 -2.73
CA GLN A 105 0.45 -6.61 -3.99
C GLN A 105 -0.83 -6.61 -4.82
N ALA A 106 -1.97 -6.98 -4.21
CA ALA A 106 -3.29 -6.92 -4.85
C ALA A 106 -3.64 -5.50 -5.30
N TYR A 107 -3.49 -4.50 -4.41
CA TYR A 107 -3.82 -3.10 -4.73
C TYR A 107 -3.00 -2.54 -5.91
N LEU A 108 -1.71 -2.81 -5.96
CA LEU A 108 -0.83 -2.34 -7.03
C LEU A 108 -1.13 -3.07 -8.36
N ALA A 109 -1.37 -4.37 -8.32
CA ALA A 109 -1.67 -5.19 -9.50
C ALA A 109 -3.09 -4.95 -10.04
N ASP A 110 -4.07 -4.65 -9.18
CA ASP A 110 -5.44 -4.27 -9.54
C ASP A 110 -5.45 -3.07 -10.50
N GLY A 111 -4.55 -2.12 -10.28
CA GLY A 111 -4.44 -0.90 -11.10
C GLY A 111 -4.12 -1.13 -12.58
N VAL A 112 -3.63 -2.32 -12.93
CA VAL A 112 -3.24 -2.69 -14.29
C VAL A 112 -3.87 -4.01 -14.76
N GLY A 113 -4.84 -4.56 -14.02
CA GLY A 113 -5.55 -5.79 -14.39
C GLY A 113 -4.73 -7.07 -14.22
N LEU A 114 -3.72 -7.06 -13.35
CA LEU A 114 -2.78 -8.17 -13.16
C LEU A 114 -2.88 -8.83 -11.78
N ARG A 115 -4.00 -8.64 -11.05
CA ARG A 115 -4.18 -9.18 -9.68
C ARG A 115 -3.86 -10.66 -9.61
N ASP A 116 -4.60 -11.50 -10.33
CA ASP A 116 -4.44 -12.96 -10.24
C ASP A 116 -3.18 -13.47 -10.95
N PHE A 117 -2.66 -12.72 -11.92
CA PHE A 117 -1.35 -13.00 -12.51
C PHE A 117 -0.24 -12.83 -11.47
N PHE A 118 -0.35 -11.82 -10.62
CA PHE A 118 0.56 -11.59 -9.49
C PHE A 118 0.02 -12.15 -8.17
N ALA A 119 -0.76 -13.23 -8.18
CA ALA A 119 -1.12 -13.91 -6.94
C ALA A 119 0.13 -14.47 -6.23
N PRO A 120 0.14 -14.60 -4.89
CA PRO A 120 1.25 -15.17 -4.14
C PRO A 120 1.54 -16.59 -4.59
N THR A 121 2.78 -17.04 -4.45
CA THR A 121 3.21 -18.37 -4.88
C THR A 121 3.09 -19.43 -3.78
N THR A 122 2.71 -19.01 -2.57
CA THR A 122 2.55 -19.90 -1.42
C THR A 122 1.09 -20.31 -1.20
N ASP A 123 0.84 -21.12 -0.17
CA ASP A 123 -0.50 -21.49 0.32
C ASP A 123 -1.46 -20.30 0.53
N PHE A 124 -0.95 -19.08 0.68
CA PHE A 124 -1.78 -17.87 0.75
C PHE A 124 -2.58 -17.64 -0.52
N ARG A 125 -2.16 -18.17 -1.67
CA ARG A 125 -2.92 -18.18 -2.93
C ARG A 125 -4.31 -18.78 -2.74
N VAL A 126 -4.42 -19.79 -1.87
CA VAL A 126 -5.67 -20.49 -1.60
C VAL A 126 -6.31 -20.00 -0.30
N LYS A 127 -5.51 -19.75 0.74
CA LYS A 127 -6.02 -19.48 2.09
C LYS A 127 -6.40 -18.02 2.36
N PHE A 128 -5.72 -17.07 1.72
CA PHE A 128 -5.90 -15.64 2.02
C PHE A 128 -6.26 -14.81 0.79
N TRP A 129 -5.57 -15.01 -0.33
CA TRP A 129 -5.78 -14.26 -1.56
C TRP A 129 -7.25 -14.21 -2.02
N PRO A 130 -8.01 -15.32 -2.02
CA PRO A 130 -9.41 -15.31 -2.44
C PRO A 130 -10.33 -14.58 -1.45
N THR A 131 -9.86 -14.33 -0.23
CA THR A 131 -10.59 -13.58 0.80
C THR A 131 -10.46 -12.07 0.62
N LEU A 132 -9.50 -11.61 -0.17
CA LEU A 132 -9.35 -10.20 -0.51
C LEU A 132 -10.52 -9.80 -1.42
N GLY A 133 -11.40 -8.93 -0.94
CA GLY A 133 -12.47 -8.35 -1.76
C GLY A 133 -11.93 -7.36 -2.80
N ASP A 134 -12.84 -6.69 -3.51
CA ASP A 134 -12.48 -5.68 -4.52
C ASP A 134 -11.67 -4.51 -3.92
N ASP A 135 -11.86 -4.18 -2.64
CA ASP A 135 -10.95 -3.29 -1.88
C ASP A 135 -10.00 -4.14 -1.01
N PRO A 136 -8.75 -4.41 -1.48
CA PRO A 136 -7.79 -5.15 -0.68
C PRO A 136 -7.31 -4.38 0.56
N MET A 137 -7.60 -3.08 0.67
CA MET A 137 -7.16 -2.24 1.78
C MET A 137 -8.13 -2.26 2.97
N THR A 138 -9.25 -2.98 2.90
CA THR A 138 -10.23 -3.01 3.99
C THR A 138 -10.53 -4.46 4.40
N ALA A 139 -10.41 -4.77 5.69
CA ALA A 139 -10.87 -6.03 6.26
C ALA A 139 -12.38 -5.96 6.59
N PRO A 140 -13.04 -7.10 6.84
CA PRO A 140 -14.38 -7.12 7.45
C PRO A 140 -14.42 -6.32 8.77
N SER A 141 -15.56 -5.66 9.05
CA SER A 141 -15.70 -4.77 10.21
C SER A 141 -15.52 -5.49 11.55
N ASP A 142 -15.97 -6.75 11.65
CA ASP A 142 -15.79 -7.65 12.80
C ASP A 142 -14.32 -8.05 13.01
N ARG A 143 -13.47 -7.91 11.98
CA ARG A 143 -12.03 -8.13 12.04
C ARG A 143 -11.21 -6.84 12.12
N GLY A 144 -11.85 -5.73 12.53
CA GLY A 144 -11.19 -4.44 12.73
C GLY A 144 -11.26 -3.50 11.52
N GLY A 145 -11.85 -3.92 10.40
CA GLY A 145 -12.12 -3.03 9.28
C GLY A 145 -10.86 -2.39 8.70
N ARG A 146 -10.90 -1.07 8.53
CA ARG A 146 -9.72 -0.28 8.15
C ARG A 146 -8.63 -0.25 9.22
N ARG A 147 -8.90 -0.62 10.47
CA ARG A 147 -7.90 -0.58 11.56
C ARG A 147 -7.18 -1.90 11.76
N GLU A 148 -7.60 -2.93 11.04
CA GLU A 148 -6.92 -4.20 11.06
C GLU A 148 -5.43 -3.98 10.70
N PRO A 149 -4.48 -4.53 11.49
CA PRO A 149 -3.06 -4.23 11.35
C PRO A 149 -2.50 -4.42 9.94
N SER A 150 -2.90 -5.48 9.22
CA SER A 150 -2.43 -5.72 7.86
C SER A 150 -2.93 -4.66 6.87
N CYS A 151 -4.16 -4.18 7.04
CA CYS A 151 -4.71 -3.06 6.25
C CYS A 151 -3.96 -1.75 6.51
N VAL A 152 -3.61 -1.48 7.78
CA VAL A 152 -2.86 -0.27 8.16
C VAL A 152 -1.48 -0.27 7.53
N ALA A 153 -0.74 -1.37 7.66
CA ALA A 153 0.59 -1.50 7.09
C ALA A 153 0.56 -1.46 5.55
N ALA A 154 -0.41 -2.12 4.90
CA ALA A 154 -0.55 -2.08 3.44
C ALA A 154 -0.77 -0.65 2.91
N ARG A 155 -1.55 0.20 3.60
CA ARG A 155 -1.75 1.60 3.20
C ARG A 155 -0.50 2.46 3.41
N LEU A 156 0.23 2.25 4.51
CA LEU A 156 1.53 2.92 4.71
C LEU A 156 2.51 2.53 3.60
N ALA A 157 2.52 1.26 3.21
CA ALA A 157 3.33 0.75 2.13
C ALA A 157 2.90 1.31 0.76
N ALA A 158 1.60 1.46 0.50
CA ALA A 158 1.08 2.10 -0.71
C ALA A 158 1.52 3.58 -0.80
N TRP A 159 1.59 4.29 0.33
CA TRP A 159 2.16 5.63 0.38
C TRP A 159 3.66 5.62 0.05
N ARG A 160 4.44 4.68 0.61
CA ARG A 160 5.87 4.52 0.30
C ARG A 160 6.09 4.23 -1.19
N ALA A 161 5.25 3.37 -1.77
CA ALA A 161 5.27 3.03 -3.19
C ALA A 161 5.01 4.25 -4.10
N SER A 162 4.30 5.27 -3.58
CA SER A 162 4.06 6.54 -4.29
C SER A 162 5.22 7.55 -4.18
N GLN A 163 6.26 7.26 -3.38
CA GLN A 163 7.40 8.15 -3.21
C GLN A 163 8.40 8.04 -4.37
N PRO A 164 9.25 9.06 -4.60
CA PRO A 164 10.14 9.13 -5.77
C PRO A 164 11.08 7.93 -5.96
N ARG A 165 11.54 7.29 -4.88
CA ARG A 165 12.38 6.07 -4.95
C ARG A 165 11.67 4.90 -5.64
N TRP A 166 10.35 4.82 -5.51
CA TRP A 166 9.58 3.64 -5.88
C TRP A 166 8.68 3.88 -7.09
N ALA A 167 7.97 5.01 -7.11
CA ALA A 167 6.84 5.22 -8.01
C ALA A 167 7.20 5.09 -9.50
N PRO A 168 8.27 5.71 -10.02
CA PRO A 168 8.57 5.64 -11.45
C PRO A 168 8.88 4.21 -11.92
N HIS A 169 9.57 3.43 -11.09
CA HIS A 169 10.05 2.09 -11.43
C HIS A 169 8.95 1.05 -11.33
N LEU A 170 8.18 1.07 -10.23
CA LEU A 170 7.02 0.19 -10.07
C LEU A 170 5.96 0.45 -11.14
N GLN A 171 5.65 1.71 -11.44
CA GLN A 171 4.66 2.05 -12.47
C GLN A 171 5.13 1.60 -13.85
N ALA A 172 6.41 1.78 -14.19
CA ALA A 172 6.97 1.32 -15.45
C ALA A 172 6.91 -0.22 -15.56
N ALA A 173 7.27 -0.94 -14.50
CA ALA A 173 7.26 -2.40 -14.49
C ALA A 173 5.85 -2.98 -14.63
N LEU A 174 4.89 -2.44 -13.88
CA LEU A 174 3.47 -2.84 -13.96
C LEU A 174 2.88 -2.50 -15.34
N ALA A 175 3.16 -1.32 -15.88
CA ALA A 175 2.68 -0.92 -17.20
C ALA A 175 3.29 -1.78 -18.33
N ALA A 176 4.58 -2.10 -18.25
CA ALA A 176 5.24 -2.95 -19.23
C ALA A 176 4.72 -4.39 -19.17
N THR A 177 4.49 -4.92 -17.96
CA THR A 177 3.86 -6.23 -17.76
C THR A 177 2.47 -6.26 -18.37
N ALA A 178 1.65 -5.22 -18.14
CA ALA A 178 0.31 -5.11 -18.71
C ALA A 178 0.32 -4.99 -20.24
N ALA A 179 1.30 -4.29 -20.81
CA ALA A 179 1.48 -4.18 -22.26
C ALA A 179 1.84 -5.53 -22.90
N ILE A 180 2.72 -6.32 -22.27
CA ILE A 180 3.01 -7.69 -22.67
C ILE A 180 1.74 -8.54 -22.59
N ALA A 181 1.02 -8.46 -21.47
CA ALA A 181 -0.21 -9.22 -21.26
C ALA A 181 -1.30 -8.90 -22.30
N GLY A 182 -1.30 -7.69 -22.85
CA GLY A 182 -2.22 -7.26 -23.91
C GLY A 182 -1.95 -7.91 -25.27
N VAL A 183 -0.75 -8.47 -25.50
CA VAL A 183 -0.36 -9.11 -26.77
C VAL A 183 -0.13 -10.61 -26.66
N VAL A 184 0.04 -11.15 -25.45
CA VAL A 184 0.19 -12.59 -25.21
C VAL A 184 -1.15 -13.31 -25.41
N PRO A 185 -1.22 -14.35 -26.27
CA PRO A 185 -2.42 -15.16 -26.41
C PRO A 185 -2.78 -15.86 -25.10
N ARG A 186 -4.03 -15.67 -24.64
CA ARG A 186 -4.53 -16.29 -23.39
C ARG A 186 -4.74 -17.79 -23.48
N HIS A 187 -4.95 -18.29 -24.70
CA HIS A 187 -5.16 -19.70 -24.98
C HIS A 187 -4.29 -20.09 -26.17
N ILE A 188 -3.46 -21.10 -25.97
CA ILE A 188 -2.67 -21.73 -27.03
C ILE A 188 -3.23 -23.14 -27.19
N ARG A 189 -3.55 -23.54 -28.43
CA ARG A 189 -3.90 -24.94 -28.72
C ARG A 189 -2.64 -25.77 -28.54
N SER A 190 -2.63 -26.71 -27.59
CA SER A 190 -1.56 -27.71 -27.53
C SER A 190 -1.94 -28.91 -28.39
N ASP A 191 -1.03 -29.28 -29.30
CA ASP A 191 -1.12 -30.52 -30.10
C ASP A 191 -0.63 -31.75 -29.30
N ASP A 192 -0.14 -31.55 -28.07
CA ASP A 192 0.36 -32.64 -27.24
C ASP A 192 -0.76 -33.35 -26.46
N ALA A 193 -0.85 -34.65 -26.70
CA ALA A 193 -1.66 -35.62 -25.99
C ALA A 193 -0.81 -36.24 -24.87
N GLY A 194 -0.90 -35.68 -23.65
CA GLY A 194 -0.19 -36.14 -22.46
C GLY A 194 -0.53 -35.32 -21.22
N GLU A 195 -0.33 -35.90 -20.03
CA GLU A 195 -0.90 -35.62 -18.70
C GLU A 195 -1.08 -34.16 -18.26
N GLU A 196 -2.23 -33.92 -17.60
CA GLU A 196 -2.70 -32.69 -16.92
C GLU A 196 -2.30 -31.35 -17.56
N ARG A 197 -3.11 -30.92 -18.55
CA ARG A 197 -3.00 -29.58 -19.17
C ARG A 197 -3.24 -28.49 -18.11
N MET A 198 -2.19 -28.02 -17.46
CA MET A 198 -2.22 -26.80 -16.68
C MET A 198 -2.56 -25.62 -17.61
N THR A 199 -3.51 -24.79 -17.18
CA THR A 199 -3.85 -23.58 -17.94
C THR A 199 -2.74 -22.54 -17.76
N SER A 200 -2.36 -21.85 -18.83
CA SER A 200 -1.34 -20.80 -18.75
C SER A 200 -1.72 -19.73 -17.73
N LEU A 201 -0.76 -19.29 -16.92
CA LEU A 201 -0.93 -18.16 -15.99
C LEU A 201 -1.44 -16.89 -16.68
N TRP A 202 -1.07 -16.67 -17.96
CA TRP A 202 -1.57 -15.53 -18.74
C TRP A 202 -3.09 -15.52 -18.96
N SER A 203 -3.77 -16.64 -18.74
CA SER A 203 -5.23 -16.72 -18.79
C SER A 203 -5.92 -15.98 -17.64
N THR A 204 -5.22 -15.70 -16.54
CA THR A 204 -5.76 -14.99 -15.36
C THR A 204 -5.78 -13.47 -15.54
N VAL A 205 -5.12 -12.95 -16.58
CA VAL A 205 -5.06 -11.51 -16.86
C VAL A 205 -6.43 -10.98 -17.29
N VAL A 206 -6.85 -9.88 -16.68
CA VAL A 206 -8.05 -9.14 -17.05
C VAL A 206 -7.67 -7.81 -17.74
N PRO A 207 -8.56 -7.22 -18.57
CA PRO A 207 -8.31 -5.91 -19.14
C PRO A 207 -8.00 -4.87 -18.04
N PRO A 208 -6.99 -3.98 -18.25
CA PRO A 208 -6.70 -2.92 -17.31
C PRO A 208 -7.94 -2.04 -17.06
N PRO A 209 -8.22 -1.65 -15.80
CA PRO A 209 -9.33 -0.77 -15.51
C PRO A 209 -9.14 0.62 -16.17
N PRO A 210 -10.23 1.32 -16.52
CA PRO A 210 -10.13 2.63 -17.17
C PRO A 210 -9.48 3.65 -16.22
N LEU A 211 -8.71 4.58 -16.78
CA LEU A 211 -8.12 5.67 -16.01
C LEU A 211 -9.20 6.62 -15.51
N HIS A 212 -9.12 7.00 -14.23
CA HIS A 212 -9.96 8.02 -13.64
C HIS A 212 -9.64 9.40 -14.25
N PRO A 213 -10.61 10.33 -14.39
CA PRO A 213 -10.37 11.67 -14.94
C PRO A 213 -9.27 12.49 -14.24
N ALA A 214 -8.89 12.13 -13.01
CA ALA A 214 -7.76 12.72 -12.30
C ALA A 214 -6.38 12.30 -12.85
N GLY A 215 -6.30 11.32 -13.74
CA GLY A 215 -5.10 10.89 -14.46
C GLY A 215 -4.08 10.07 -13.66
N HIS A 216 -4.29 9.87 -12.35
CA HIS A 216 -3.31 9.25 -11.45
C HIS A 216 -3.78 7.93 -10.80
N ALA A 217 -4.97 7.45 -11.14
CA ALA A 217 -5.56 6.24 -10.56
C ALA A 217 -6.56 5.63 -11.55
N ALA A 218 -6.77 4.33 -11.47
CA ALA A 218 -7.86 3.68 -12.17
C ALA A 218 -9.21 3.93 -11.47
N VAL A 219 -10.29 3.87 -12.24
CA VAL A 219 -11.65 3.77 -11.71
C VAL A 219 -11.75 2.47 -10.92
N ALA A 220 -12.23 2.57 -9.68
CA ALA A 220 -12.29 1.41 -8.81
C ALA A 220 -13.54 0.57 -9.07
N ARG A 221 -13.42 -0.75 -8.86
CA ARG A 221 -14.53 -1.69 -8.95
C ARG A 221 -15.39 -1.67 -7.68
N TYR A 222 -14.77 -1.68 -6.50
CA TYR A 222 -15.45 -1.70 -5.20
C TYR A 222 -16.40 -0.52 -4.89
N PRO A 223 -16.22 0.69 -5.44
CA PRO A 223 -17.10 1.82 -5.22
C PRO A 223 -17.68 2.31 -6.56
N ALA A 224 -17.95 1.44 -7.53
CA ALA A 224 -18.36 1.83 -8.89
C ALA A 224 -19.64 2.69 -8.93
N ASP A 225 -20.50 2.60 -7.92
CA ASP A 225 -21.71 3.43 -7.73
C ASP A 225 -21.46 4.73 -6.94
N LYS A 226 -20.21 4.96 -6.51
CA LYS A 226 -19.79 6.16 -5.78
C LYS A 226 -18.98 7.09 -6.68
N GLY A 227 -18.95 8.35 -6.28
CA GLY A 227 -18.23 9.39 -7.01
C GLY A 227 -17.35 10.25 -6.12
N CYS A 228 -16.52 11.06 -6.76
CA CYS A 228 -15.62 12.00 -6.12
C CYS A 228 -16.34 13.00 -5.22
N ALA A 229 -17.62 13.32 -5.45
CA ALA A 229 -18.42 14.19 -4.57
C ALA A 229 -18.58 13.67 -3.14
N SER A 230 -18.46 12.34 -2.93
CA SER A 230 -18.55 11.69 -1.63
C SER A 230 -17.19 11.24 -1.08
N CYS A 231 -16.10 11.62 -1.75
CA CYS A 231 -14.75 11.18 -1.43
C CYS A 231 -14.11 12.08 -0.36
N ALA A 232 -13.45 11.48 0.63
CA ALA A 232 -12.68 12.17 1.67
C ALA A 232 -11.58 13.07 1.10
N TRP A 233 -11.01 12.69 -0.05
CA TRP A 233 -9.95 13.43 -0.74
C TRP A 233 -10.47 14.58 -1.62
N SER A 234 -11.78 14.72 -1.76
CA SER A 234 -12.38 15.79 -2.53
C SER A 234 -12.43 17.10 -1.77
N TYR A 235 -12.38 18.21 -2.49
CA TYR A 235 -12.63 19.54 -1.95
C TYR A 235 -13.19 20.45 -3.04
N VAL A 236 -13.92 21.49 -2.64
CA VAL A 236 -14.46 22.49 -3.56
C VAL A 236 -13.51 23.68 -3.63
N ALA A 237 -13.11 24.07 -4.83
CA ALA A 237 -12.38 25.31 -5.07
C ALA A 237 -12.79 25.94 -6.40
N ARG A 238 -13.00 27.26 -6.42
CA ARG A 238 -13.46 28.01 -7.61
C ARG A 238 -14.68 27.36 -8.29
N GLN A 239 -15.70 26.98 -7.49
CA GLN A 239 -16.94 26.35 -7.97
C GLN A 239 -16.74 25.03 -8.74
N GLY A 240 -15.76 24.22 -8.34
CA GLY A 240 -15.55 22.88 -8.90
C GLY A 240 -14.96 21.92 -7.88
N ILE A 241 -15.28 20.63 -8.05
CA ILE A 241 -14.70 19.55 -7.27
C ILE A 241 -13.26 19.31 -7.75
N ARG A 242 -12.36 19.10 -6.79
CA ARG A 242 -10.96 18.76 -7.03
C ARG A 242 -10.55 17.63 -6.10
N CYS A 243 -9.56 16.85 -6.52
CA CYS A 243 -8.96 15.80 -5.70
C CYS A 243 -7.63 16.32 -5.13
N ARG A 244 -7.34 16.06 -3.85
CA ARG A 244 -6.06 16.44 -3.25
C ARG A 244 -4.86 15.68 -3.83
N HIS A 245 -5.07 14.49 -4.43
CA HIS A 245 -4.01 13.79 -5.16
C HIS A 245 -3.73 14.39 -6.55
N ALA A 246 -4.67 15.16 -7.11
CA ALA A 246 -4.50 15.88 -8.36
C ALA A 246 -5.16 17.26 -8.29
N PRO A 247 -4.60 18.19 -7.49
CA PRO A 247 -5.25 19.47 -7.18
C PRO A 247 -5.39 20.37 -8.42
N LYS A 248 -4.61 20.10 -9.47
CA LYS A 248 -4.67 20.82 -10.75
C LYS A 248 -5.87 20.42 -11.61
N VAL A 249 -6.40 19.20 -11.44
CA VAL A 249 -7.51 18.68 -12.23
C VAL A 249 -8.86 19.12 -11.63
N ARG A 250 -9.74 19.67 -12.47
CA ARG A 250 -11.15 19.91 -12.12
C ARG A 250 -11.94 18.65 -12.46
N LEU A 251 -12.70 18.14 -11.51
CA LEU A 251 -13.54 16.95 -11.66
C LEU A 251 -15.00 17.35 -11.88
N ALA A 252 -15.70 16.59 -12.70
CA ALA A 252 -17.14 16.69 -12.82
C ALA A 252 -17.84 16.22 -11.52
N PRO A 253 -19.03 16.72 -11.17
CA PRO A 253 -19.76 16.30 -9.98
C PRO A 253 -20.03 14.79 -9.90
N ASP A 254 -20.22 14.17 -11.06
CA ASP A 254 -20.48 12.75 -11.30
C ASP A 254 -19.22 11.92 -11.61
N ALA A 255 -18.01 12.51 -11.46
CA ALA A 255 -16.78 11.77 -11.67
C ALA A 255 -16.73 10.51 -10.78
N PRO A 256 -16.44 9.33 -11.34
CA PRO A 256 -16.55 8.06 -10.62
C PRO A 256 -15.51 7.97 -9.49
N ALA A 257 -15.68 7.02 -8.58
CA ALA A 257 -14.68 6.73 -7.58
C ALA A 257 -13.46 6.02 -8.20
N CYS A 258 -12.26 6.38 -7.75
CA CYS A 258 -11.01 5.74 -8.14
C CYS A 258 -10.50 4.80 -7.04
N MET A 259 -9.40 4.08 -7.29
CA MET A 259 -8.80 3.16 -6.29
C MET A 259 -8.32 3.83 -5.01
N ARG A 260 -8.26 5.17 -4.98
CA ARG A 260 -7.96 5.98 -3.79
C ARG A 260 -9.21 6.55 -3.11
N TRP A 261 -10.40 6.14 -3.55
CA TRP A 261 -11.63 6.65 -2.99
C TRP A 261 -11.77 6.21 -1.54
N GLU A 262 -12.18 7.15 -0.69
CA GLU A 262 -12.51 6.87 0.69
C GLU A 262 -13.81 7.59 1.02
N PRO A 263 -14.74 6.96 1.75
CA PRO A 263 -16.00 7.60 2.12
C PRO A 263 -15.75 8.80 3.04
N ALA A 264 -16.14 10.01 2.61
CA ALA A 264 -16.02 11.21 3.44
C ALA A 264 -16.83 11.11 4.75
N LYS A 265 -17.93 10.34 4.75
CA LYS A 265 -18.75 10.08 5.94
C LYS A 265 -18.01 9.30 7.04
N ASP A 266 -16.92 8.61 6.74
CA ASP A 266 -16.12 7.86 7.72
C ASP A 266 -15.03 8.75 8.37
N LEU A 267 -15.04 10.05 8.09
CA LEU A 267 -14.16 11.04 8.71
C LEU A 267 -14.71 11.47 10.07
N ASP A 268 -14.52 10.60 11.06
CA ASP A 268 -14.87 10.87 12.46
C ASP A 268 -13.62 10.83 13.35
N CYS A 269 -13.40 11.91 14.12
CA CYS A 269 -12.31 12.03 15.07
C CYS A 269 -12.50 11.13 16.30
N LEU A 270 -13.74 10.90 16.73
CA LEU A 270 -14.06 10.02 17.85
C LEU A 270 -13.77 8.57 17.52
N THR A 271 -13.90 8.22 16.23
CA THR A 271 -13.43 6.95 15.71
C THR A 271 -11.93 6.97 15.49
N CYS A 272 -11.37 7.90 14.70
CA CYS A 272 -10.02 7.74 14.17
C CYS A 272 -8.87 8.12 15.12
N GLY A 273 -9.03 9.17 15.94
CA GLY A 273 -8.01 9.69 16.83
C GLY A 273 -6.68 10.11 16.17
N ALA A 274 -6.56 10.11 14.84
CA ALA A 274 -5.27 10.10 14.12
C ALA A 274 -4.28 11.18 14.59
N CYS A 275 -4.72 12.45 14.60
CA CYS A 275 -3.90 13.60 15.04
C CYS A 275 -3.51 13.52 16.53
N CYS A 276 -4.43 13.04 17.36
CA CYS A 276 -4.28 13.01 18.82
C CYS A 276 -3.51 11.77 19.31
N ARG A 277 -3.50 10.69 18.52
CA ARG A 277 -2.90 9.41 18.88
C ARG A 277 -1.43 9.30 18.47
N GLU A 278 -1.13 9.41 17.18
CA GLU A 278 0.18 8.99 16.64
C GLU A 278 0.70 9.93 15.54
N ALA A 279 -0.18 10.63 14.81
CA ALA A 279 0.24 11.30 13.58
C ALA A 279 1.20 12.49 13.78
N TYR A 280 1.14 13.16 14.93
CA TYR A 280 1.91 14.37 15.19
C TYR A 280 2.55 14.33 16.59
N GLN A 281 3.78 14.80 16.67
CA GLN A 281 4.59 14.79 17.90
C GLN A 281 4.40 16.05 18.76
N ALA A 282 3.77 17.10 18.22
CA ALA A 282 3.51 18.33 18.95
C ALA A 282 2.30 19.11 18.39
N VAL A 283 1.59 19.80 19.27
CA VAL A 283 0.68 20.89 18.93
C VAL A 283 1.25 22.14 19.57
N GLU A 284 1.66 23.10 18.75
CA GLU A 284 2.17 24.38 19.25
C GLU A 284 1.04 25.21 19.86
N LEU A 285 1.37 25.90 20.95
CA LEU A 285 0.45 26.72 21.73
C LEU A 285 0.92 28.17 21.74
N SER A 286 -0.01 29.10 21.50
CA SER A 286 0.22 30.52 21.76
C SER A 286 0.29 30.80 23.27
N THR A 287 1.02 31.85 23.67
CA THR A 287 1.09 32.33 25.06
C THR A 287 -0.27 32.73 25.63
N ARG A 288 -1.21 33.14 24.76
CA ARG A 288 -2.53 33.66 25.14
C ARG A 288 -3.63 32.60 25.12
N GLU A 289 -3.32 31.34 24.87
CA GLU A 289 -4.35 30.30 24.84
C GLU A 289 -4.89 30.01 26.25
N PRO A 290 -6.23 29.97 26.45
CA PRO A 290 -6.83 29.68 27.75
C PRO A 290 -6.29 28.41 28.39
N LEU A 291 -6.01 27.38 27.58
CA LEU A 291 -5.40 26.12 27.99
C LEU A 291 -4.13 26.32 28.83
N VAL A 292 -3.27 27.29 28.47
CA VAL A 292 -2.00 27.52 29.18
C VAL A 292 -2.21 27.90 30.63
N ARG A 293 -3.32 28.59 30.94
CA ARG A 293 -3.68 28.98 32.31
C ARG A 293 -4.54 27.93 33.00
N LEU A 294 -5.49 27.33 32.28
CA LEU A 294 -6.49 26.41 32.85
C LEU A 294 -5.95 25.00 33.08
N HIS A 295 -5.03 24.56 32.23
CA HIS A 295 -4.45 23.20 32.25
C HIS A 295 -2.91 23.25 32.18
N PRO A 296 -2.23 23.88 33.16
CA PRO A 296 -0.77 24.02 33.13
C PRO A 296 -0.05 22.66 33.16
N ASP A 297 -0.68 21.62 33.74
CA ASP A 297 -0.21 20.23 33.73
C ASP A 297 -0.15 19.60 32.32
N LEU A 298 -0.86 20.19 31.35
CA LEU A 298 -0.89 19.76 29.96
C LEU A 298 0.06 20.56 29.06
N VAL A 299 0.89 21.45 29.59
CA VAL A 299 1.76 22.32 28.79
C VAL A 299 3.24 22.01 29.05
N VAL A 300 3.98 21.78 27.97
CA VAL A 300 5.44 21.71 28.02
C VAL A 300 6.00 23.03 27.51
N VAL A 301 6.80 23.71 28.35
CA VAL A 301 7.48 24.97 28.03
C VAL A 301 8.94 24.67 27.70
N ALA A 302 9.38 25.04 26.50
CA ALA A 302 10.77 24.92 26.04
C ALA A 302 11.26 26.27 25.52
N GLY A 303 11.89 27.05 26.41
CA GLY A 303 12.24 28.44 26.14
C GLY A 303 11.02 29.29 25.83
N LYS A 304 10.98 29.91 24.64
CA LYS A 304 9.83 30.73 24.19
C LYS A 304 8.67 29.91 23.61
N ARG A 305 8.89 28.63 23.29
CA ARG A 305 7.89 27.75 22.68
C ARG A 305 7.09 27.01 23.75
N ARG A 306 5.79 26.85 23.49
CA ARG A 306 4.88 26.03 24.30
C ARG A 306 4.25 24.99 23.39
N LYS A 307 4.14 23.77 23.90
CA LYS A 307 3.44 22.69 23.21
C LYS A 307 2.52 21.96 24.16
N LEU A 308 1.44 21.42 23.60
CA LEU A 308 0.59 20.49 24.32
C LEU A 308 1.40 19.24 24.67
N ARG A 309 1.35 18.82 25.94
CA ARG A 309 2.05 17.64 26.44
C ARG A 309 1.53 16.39 25.73
N ARG A 310 2.45 15.45 25.53
CA ARG A 310 2.17 14.10 25.04
C ARG A 310 2.75 13.08 26.00
N ASP A 311 2.06 11.97 26.12
CA ASP A 311 2.43 10.78 26.89
C ASP A 311 2.77 9.68 25.89
N GLY A 312 4.07 9.48 25.66
CA GLY A 312 4.56 8.73 24.50
C GLY A 312 4.09 9.38 23.21
N GLU A 313 3.44 8.59 22.36
CA GLU A 313 2.90 9.09 21.10
C GLU A 313 1.59 9.85 21.29
N ARG A 314 0.86 9.67 22.39
CA ARG A 314 -0.53 10.17 22.55
C ARG A 314 -0.57 11.56 23.17
N CYS A 315 -1.54 12.38 22.76
CA CYS A 315 -1.82 13.64 23.45
C CYS A 315 -2.22 13.37 24.91
N ALA A 316 -1.67 14.13 25.87
CA ALA A 316 -1.95 13.94 27.30
C ALA A 316 -3.41 14.31 27.70
N ALA A 317 -4.16 14.94 26.80
CA ALA A 317 -5.59 15.19 26.95
C ALA A 317 -6.49 14.12 26.30
N LEU A 318 -5.91 13.15 25.60
CA LEU A 318 -6.64 12.11 24.90
C LEU A 318 -7.07 11.00 25.86
N THR A 319 -8.37 10.71 25.89
CA THR A 319 -8.96 9.57 26.60
C THR A 319 -9.57 8.58 25.62
N GLY A 320 -9.77 7.33 26.09
CA GLY A 320 -10.33 6.24 25.29
C GLY A 320 -9.40 5.74 24.18
N GLY A 321 -9.90 4.88 23.29
CA GLY A 321 -9.13 4.30 22.19
C GLY A 321 -7.87 3.54 22.61
N ASN A 322 -7.91 2.93 23.80
CA ASN A 322 -6.92 1.94 24.26
C ASN A 322 -7.30 0.52 23.82
N ASP A 323 -8.56 0.32 23.46
CA ASP A 323 -9.15 -0.89 22.89
C ASP A 323 -10.03 -0.50 21.69
N PRO A 324 -10.23 -1.35 20.66
CA PRO A 324 -11.02 -1.02 19.48
C PRO A 324 -12.47 -0.60 19.76
N ALA A 325 -13.06 -1.02 20.88
CA ALA A 325 -14.43 -0.65 21.25
C ALA A 325 -14.57 0.77 21.84
N GLN A 326 -13.46 1.39 22.26
CA GLN A 326 -13.50 2.70 22.91
C GLN A 326 -13.31 3.85 21.91
N SER A 327 -14.21 4.83 21.96
CA SER A 327 -14.05 6.09 21.22
C SER A 327 -12.90 6.92 21.78
N TYR A 328 -12.22 7.68 20.92
CA TYR A 328 -11.29 8.72 21.32
C TYR A 328 -12.04 9.97 21.75
N ALA A 329 -11.69 10.55 22.89
CA ALA A 329 -12.27 11.81 23.34
C ALA A 329 -11.18 12.73 23.91
N CYS A 330 -11.45 14.04 23.88
CA CYS A 330 -10.58 15.02 24.52
C CYS A 330 -11.15 15.37 25.89
N ARG A 331 -10.41 15.10 26.98
CA ARG A 331 -10.86 15.42 28.35
C ARG A 331 -10.99 16.92 28.64
N ILE A 332 -10.48 17.78 27.74
CA ILE A 332 -10.53 19.24 27.83
C ILE A 332 -11.25 19.85 26.62
N TYR A 333 -12.31 19.22 26.10
CA TYR A 333 -12.92 19.55 24.81
C TYR A 333 -13.24 21.05 24.61
N GLU A 334 -13.79 21.70 25.65
CA GLU A 334 -14.13 23.14 25.65
C GLU A 334 -12.90 24.05 25.69
N ASP A 335 -11.84 23.60 26.37
CA ASP A 335 -10.59 24.33 26.55
C ASP A 335 -9.52 23.99 25.51
N ARG A 336 -9.90 23.25 24.46
CA ARG A 336 -8.98 22.85 23.38
C ARG A 336 -8.24 24.05 22.80
N PRO A 337 -6.95 23.87 22.47
CA PRO A 337 -6.19 24.93 21.86
C PRO A 337 -6.73 25.25 20.47
N ARG A 338 -6.44 26.45 19.97
CA ARG A 338 -6.99 26.95 18.70
C ARG A 338 -6.74 25.99 17.54
N THR A 339 -5.54 25.42 17.45
CA THR A 339 -5.16 24.42 16.44
C THR A 339 -6.11 23.21 16.41
N CYS A 340 -6.58 22.75 17.58
CA CYS A 340 -7.50 21.62 17.70
C CYS A 340 -8.97 22.04 17.56
N ARG A 341 -9.30 23.26 17.98
CA ARG A 341 -10.65 23.83 17.92
C ARG A 341 -11.07 24.18 16.49
N ASP A 342 -10.16 24.78 15.73
CA ASP A 342 -10.40 25.23 14.34
C ASP A 342 -10.20 24.08 13.32
N PHE A 343 -9.99 22.85 13.80
CA PHE A 343 -9.75 21.69 12.95
C PHE A 343 -11.00 21.28 12.16
N THR A 344 -10.84 21.09 10.85
CA THR A 344 -11.92 20.64 9.95
C THR A 344 -11.66 19.19 9.48
N PRO A 345 -12.58 18.23 9.74
CA PRO A 345 -12.50 16.90 9.14
C PRO A 345 -12.43 16.96 7.61
N GLY A 346 -11.59 16.14 6.99
CA GLY A 346 -11.38 16.15 5.52
C GLY A 346 -10.51 17.30 4.99
N SER A 347 -10.01 18.16 5.87
CA SER A 347 -8.93 19.11 5.52
C SER A 347 -7.64 18.37 5.12
N ALA A 348 -6.70 19.10 4.50
CA ALA A 348 -5.39 18.55 4.15
C ALA A 348 -4.67 17.98 5.38
N ASN A 349 -4.73 18.66 6.53
CA ASN A 349 -4.14 18.20 7.78
C ASN A 349 -4.85 16.94 8.32
N CYS A 350 -6.17 16.84 8.18
CA CYS A 350 -6.90 15.63 8.57
C CYS A 350 -6.43 14.40 7.81
N LEU A 351 -6.34 14.52 6.48
CA LEU A 351 -5.98 13.40 5.61
C LEU A 351 -4.49 13.08 5.68
N ASP A 352 -3.63 14.09 5.85
CA ASP A 352 -2.21 13.90 6.16
C ASP A 352 -2.04 13.09 7.44
N ALA A 353 -2.74 13.46 8.52
CA ALA A 353 -2.67 12.76 9.78
C ALA A 353 -3.15 11.31 9.65
N ARG A 354 -4.29 11.08 8.99
CA ARG A 354 -4.82 9.73 8.75
C ARG A 354 -3.87 8.87 7.94
N ARG A 355 -3.25 9.43 6.89
CA ARG A 355 -2.27 8.74 6.06
C ARG A 355 -1.01 8.35 6.84
N ARG A 356 -0.49 9.24 7.70
CA ARG A 356 0.66 8.94 8.58
C ARG A 356 0.45 7.74 9.51
N VAL A 357 -0.80 7.49 9.89
CA VAL A 357 -1.18 6.36 10.75
C VAL A 357 -1.84 5.23 9.96
N GLY A 358 -1.69 5.23 8.63
CA GLY A 358 -2.19 4.18 7.75
C GLY A 358 -3.71 4.01 7.76
N LEU A 359 -4.50 5.07 7.96
CA LEU A 359 -5.98 5.05 7.88
C LEU A 359 -6.54 5.60 6.55
N SER A 360 -5.67 6.21 5.74
CA SER A 360 -5.97 6.78 4.43
C SER A 360 -4.79 6.59 3.48
N LEU A 361 -5.04 6.64 2.17
CA LEU A 361 -4.07 6.35 1.08
C LEU A 361 -3.12 7.50 0.69
#